data_AF-A0A7W8XJC2-F1
#
_entry.id   AF-A0A7W8XJC2-F1
#
_cell.length_a   1.000
_cell.length_b   1.000
_cell.length_c   1.000
_cell.angle_alpha   90.00
_cell.angle_beta   90.00
_cell.angle_gamma   90.00
#
_symmetry.space_group_name_H-M   'P 1'
#
loop_
_entity.id
_entity.type
_entity.pdbx_description
1 polymer ?
#
loop_
_entity_poly.entity_id
_entity_poly.type
_entity_poly.pdbx_seq_one_letter_code
_entity_poly.pdbx_strand_id
1 'polypeptide(L)'
;MSPPMIPHKSLTSTTTMNRLLATAKSTACAASLCGSSAKPADMDQAIWAKIKNHPCYSEEAHHYFARMHVAVAPACNIQCNYCNRKYDCANESRPGVVSEKLTPDQAAQGHCRRQ
;
A
#
# COMPACT_ATOMS: atom_id res chain seq x y z
N MET A 1 -1.42 2.28 -47.72
CA MET A 1 -0.01 2.76 -47.61
C MET A 1 0.54 2.26 -46.28
N SER A 2 1.40 1.26 -46.35
CA SER A 2 1.91 0.51 -45.19
C SER A 2 3.05 1.28 -44.50
N PRO A 3 3.13 1.29 -43.16
CA PRO A 3 4.19 2.00 -42.45
C PRO A 3 5.56 1.31 -42.66
N PRO A 4 6.66 2.07 -42.74
CA PRO A 4 7.99 1.51 -42.98
C PRO A 4 8.51 0.76 -41.74
N MET A 5 9.05 -0.44 -41.95
CA MET A 5 9.70 -1.23 -40.90
C MET A 5 11.04 -0.61 -40.49
N ILE A 6 11.18 -0.29 -39.22
CA ILE A 6 12.44 0.18 -38.62
C ILE A 6 13.28 -1.06 -38.24
N PRO A 7 14.54 -1.18 -38.68
CA PRO A 7 15.37 -2.35 -38.39
C PRO A 7 15.82 -2.37 -36.93
N HIS A 8 15.59 -3.50 -36.25
CA HIS A 8 15.87 -3.79 -34.83
C HIS A 8 17.37 -3.78 -34.42
N LYS A 9 18.28 -3.23 -35.22
CA LYS A 9 19.73 -3.30 -34.99
C LYS A 9 20.32 -2.18 -34.10
N SER A 10 19.49 -1.27 -33.58
CA SER A 10 19.95 -0.17 -32.71
C SER A 10 19.93 -0.49 -31.20
N LEU A 11 19.42 -1.67 -30.80
CA LEU A 11 19.23 -2.01 -29.38
C LEU A 11 20.38 -2.81 -28.73
N THR A 12 21.46 -3.09 -29.46
CA THR A 12 22.59 -3.90 -28.96
C THR A 12 23.86 -3.08 -28.74
N SER A 13 23.75 -1.90 -28.13
CA SER A 13 24.94 -1.17 -27.63
C SER A 13 25.00 -1.29 -26.11
N THR A 14 25.93 -2.12 -25.62
CA THR A 14 26.24 -2.37 -24.21
C THR A 14 26.55 -1.09 -23.43
N THR A 15 26.93 -0.02 -24.13
CA THR A 15 27.22 1.32 -23.58
C THR A 15 25.98 2.00 -22.98
N THR A 16 24.78 1.73 -23.51
CA THR A 16 23.53 2.36 -23.02
C THR A 16 23.07 1.73 -21.71
N MET A 17 23.27 0.42 -21.53
CA MET A 17 22.89 -0.31 -20.30
C MET A 17 23.71 0.16 -19.09
N ASN A 18 25.03 0.37 -19.25
CA ASN A 18 25.88 0.87 -18.17
C ASN A 18 25.59 2.34 -17.79
N ARG A 19 25.18 3.16 -18.75
CA ARG A 19 24.77 4.55 -18.48
C ARG A 19 23.44 4.62 -17.72
N LEU A 20 22.48 3.74 -18.05
CA LEU A 20 21.22 3.59 -17.33
C LEU A 20 21.42 3.03 -15.90
N LEU A 21 22.36 2.10 -15.72
CA LEU A 21 22.77 1.60 -14.39
C LEU A 21 23.45 2.67 -13.53
N ALA A 22 24.26 3.55 -14.14
CA ALA A 22 24.87 4.67 -13.42
C ALA A 22 23.84 5.73 -12.99
N THR A 23 22.83 6.02 -13.83
CA THR A 23 21.71 6.91 -13.47
C THR A 23 20.73 6.27 -12.49
N ALA A 24 20.62 4.93 -12.47
CA ALA A 24 19.82 4.21 -11.48
C ALA A 24 20.48 4.18 -10.08
N LYS A 25 21.82 4.31 -10.01
CA LYS A 25 22.56 4.40 -8.73
C LYS A 25 22.36 5.71 -7.99
N SER A 26 21.96 6.79 -8.67
CA SER A 26 21.70 8.10 -8.03
C SER A 26 20.28 8.24 -7.44
N THR A 27 19.41 7.24 -7.65
CA THR A 27 18.05 7.22 -7.06
C THR A 27 17.87 6.01 -6.15
N ALA A 28 18.94 5.60 -5.47
CA ALA A 28 18.82 4.79 -4.27
C ALA A 28 18.32 5.70 -3.14
N CYS A 29 17.16 5.37 -2.59
CA CYS A 29 16.47 6.09 -1.52
C CYS A 29 17.44 6.56 -0.43
N ALA A 30 17.77 7.85 -0.41
CA ALA A 30 18.37 8.48 0.75
C ALA A 30 17.30 8.48 1.85
N ALA A 31 17.52 7.64 2.87
CA ALA A 31 16.62 7.40 4.00
C ALA A 31 16.53 8.60 4.97
N SER A 32 16.48 9.83 4.46
CA SER A 32 16.48 11.04 5.30
C SER A 32 15.55 12.15 4.80
N LEU A 33 14.61 11.83 3.90
CA LEU A 33 13.66 12.81 3.37
C LEU A 33 12.23 12.28 3.30
N CYS A 34 11.83 11.50 4.29
CA CYS A 34 10.44 11.11 4.48
C CYS A 34 9.91 11.79 5.74
N GLY A 35 8.77 12.49 5.59
CA GLY A 35 7.84 12.91 6.63
C GLY A 35 8.33 13.76 7.82
N SER A 36 7.75 14.95 8.00
CA SER A 36 7.87 15.68 9.26
C SER A 36 7.00 15.04 10.33
N SER A 37 7.60 14.62 11.45
CA SER A 37 6.91 14.14 12.66
C SER A 37 6.41 15.25 13.59
N ALA A 38 6.53 16.50 13.15
CA ALA A 38 6.10 17.67 13.90
C ALA A 38 4.56 17.85 13.87
N LYS A 39 4.00 18.24 15.01
CA LYS A 39 2.59 18.58 15.15
C LYS A 39 2.24 19.76 14.22
N PRO A 40 1.21 19.65 13.36
CA PRO A 40 0.71 20.79 12.60
C PRO A 40 0.19 21.87 13.54
N ALA A 41 0.50 23.14 13.26
CA ALA A 41 0.25 24.26 14.16
C ALA A 41 -1.23 24.50 14.50
N ASP A 42 -2.15 24.01 13.66
CA ASP A 42 -3.60 24.24 13.76
C ASP A 42 -4.39 23.01 14.24
N MET A 43 -3.74 22.06 14.94
CA MET A 43 -4.38 20.82 15.36
C MET A 43 -4.63 20.75 16.87
N ASP A 44 -5.84 20.36 17.26
CA ASP A 44 -6.19 20.06 18.65
C ASP A 44 -5.26 18.96 19.21
N GLN A 45 -4.82 19.15 20.44
CA GLN A 45 -3.93 18.25 21.17
C GLN A 45 -4.53 16.86 21.36
N ALA A 46 -5.86 16.74 21.51
CA ALA A 46 -6.55 15.46 21.62
C ALA A 46 -6.52 14.66 20.30
N ILE A 47 -6.58 15.35 19.15
CA ILE A 47 -6.55 14.74 17.82
C ILE A 47 -5.12 14.31 17.48
N TRP A 48 -4.13 15.16 17.76
CA TRP A 48 -2.72 14.86 17.55
C TRP A 48 -2.27 13.58 18.27
N ALA A 49 -2.76 13.36 19.49
CA ALA A 49 -2.45 12.16 20.27
C ALA A 49 -2.88 10.85 19.60
N LYS A 50 -3.96 10.86 18.81
CA LYS A 50 -4.45 9.69 18.06
C LYS A 50 -3.64 9.47 16.78
N ILE A 51 -3.22 10.54 16.13
CA ILE A 51 -2.54 10.50 14.82
C ILE A 51 -1.07 10.08 14.96
N LYS A 52 -0.37 10.61 15.96
CA LYS A 52 1.09 10.44 16.10
C LYS A 52 1.57 8.99 16.10
N ASN A 53 0.77 8.07 16.67
CA ASN A 53 1.11 6.66 16.84
C ASN A 53 0.40 5.77 15.80
N HIS A 54 -0.42 6.34 14.91
CA HIS A 54 -1.19 5.55 13.97
C HIS A 54 -0.35 5.28 12.71
N PRO A 55 -0.09 4.00 12.36
CA PRO A 55 0.83 3.66 11.27
C PRO A 55 0.38 4.12 9.89
N CYS A 56 -0.87 4.54 9.71
CA CYS A 56 -1.36 5.06 8.42
C CYS A 56 -1.28 6.57 8.26
N TYR A 57 -1.08 7.31 9.36
CA TYR A 57 -1.12 8.77 9.35
C TYR A 57 0.22 9.40 9.72
N SER A 58 1.08 8.66 10.40
CA SER A 58 2.44 9.08 10.73
C SER A 58 3.44 8.15 10.04
N GLU A 59 4.36 8.76 9.31
CA GLU A 59 5.36 8.06 8.50
C GLU A 59 6.40 7.37 9.40
N GLU A 60 6.86 8.03 10.46
CA GLU A 60 7.69 7.38 11.49
C GLU A 60 6.95 6.21 12.17
N ALA A 61 5.65 6.37 12.46
CA ALA A 61 4.88 5.34 13.18
C ALA A 61 4.68 4.06 12.36
N HIS A 62 4.67 4.15 11.02
CA HIS A 62 4.52 3.00 10.14
C HIS A 62 5.65 1.97 10.30
N HIS A 63 6.82 2.40 10.78
CA HIS A 63 7.98 1.53 11.01
C HIS A 63 7.96 0.82 12.36
N TYR A 64 7.24 1.35 13.35
CA TYR A 64 7.25 0.84 14.73
C TYR A 64 5.91 0.20 15.16
N PHE A 65 4.81 0.58 14.53
CA PHE A 65 3.47 0.14 14.90
C PHE A 65 2.79 -0.65 13.79
N ALA A 66 2.06 -1.68 14.18
CA ALA A 66 1.27 -2.51 13.28
C ALA A 66 -0.23 -2.26 13.47
N ARG A 67 -1.00 -2.49 12.40
CA ARG A 67 -2.46 -2.55 12.43
C ARG A 67 -2.95 -3.93 12.01
N MET A 68 -4.09 -4.35 12.54
CA MET A 68 -4.77 -5.57 12.14
C MET A 68 -6.17 -5.22 11.64
N HIS A 69 -6.58 -5.81 10.52
CA HIS A 69 -7.94 -5.71 10.01
C HIS A 69 -8.74 -6.92 10.48
N VAL A 70 -10.02 -6.73 10.82
CA VAL A 70 -10.91 -7.81 11.29
C VAL A 70 -12.13 -7.89 10.38
N ALA A 71 -12.41 -9.09 9.86
CA ALA A 71 -13.43 -9.31 8.84
C ALA A 71 -14.86 -9.44 9.41
N VAL A 72 -15.43 -8.32 9.85
CA VAL A 72 -16.80 -8.26 10.40
C VAL A 72 -17.86 -7.69 9.44
N ALA A 73 -17.44 -7.07 8.34
CA ALA A 73 -18.33 -6.35 7.40
C ALA A 73 -18.51 -7.14 6.08
N PRO A 74 -19.63 -7.88 5.90
CA PRO A 74 -19.82 -8.78 4.75
C PRO A 74 -20.49 -8.10 3.54
N ALA A 75 -20.99 -6.88 3.70
CA ALA A 75 -21.85 -6.23 2.73
C ALA A 75 -21.42 -4.78 2.54
N CYS A 76 -21.45 -4.35 1.27
CA CYS A 76 -21.24 -2.97 0.87
C CYS A 76 -22.55 -2.39 0.31
N ASN A 77 -22.80 -1.12 0.62
CA ASN A 77 -23.93 -0.36 0.08
C ASN A 77 -23.72 0.11 -1.37
N ILE A 78 -22.48 0.09 -1.86
CA ILE A 78 -22.11 0.49 -3.22
C ILE A 78 -21.52 -0.69 -4.00
N GLN A 79 -21.61 -0.62 -5.33
CA GLN A 79 -21.02 -1.61 -6.24
C GLN A 79 -20.00 -0.91 -7.14
N CYS A 80 -18.70 -1.17 -6.92
CA CYS A 80 -17.65 -0.67 -7.79
C CYS A 80 -17.61 -1.46 -9.10
N ASN A 81 -17.22 -0.82 -10.20
CA ASN A 81 -17.15 -1.47 -11.52
C ASN A 81 -16.17 -2.64 -11.59
N TYR A 82 -15.14 -2.65 -10.74
CA TYR A 82 -14.11 -3.68 -10.68
C TYR A 82 -14.33 -4.68 -9.52
N CYS A 83 -15.38 -4.50 -8.71
CA CYS A 83 -15.65 -5.39 -7.58
C CYS A 83 -16.61 -6.49 -8.00
N ASN A 84 -16.34 -7.75 -7.66
CA ASN A 84 -17.30 -8.83 -7.78
C ASN A 84 -17.59 -9.38 -6.39
N ARG A 85 -18.80 -9.12 -5.87
CA ARG A 85 -19.20 -9.49 -4.49
C ARG A 85 -19.27 -10.99 -4.22
N LYS A 86 -19.16 -11.82 -5.26
CA LYS A 86 -19.05 -13.28 -5.10
C LYS A 86 -17.66 -13.69 -4.61
N TYR A 87 -16.67 -12.81 -4.71
CA TYR A 87 -15.29 -13.03 -4.33
C TYR A 87 -14.84 -11.95 -3.35
N ASP A 88 -13.77 -12.25 -2.62
CA ASP A 88 -13.16 -11.28 -1.70
C ASP A 88 -12.79 -10.00 -2.46
N CYS A 89 -13.08 -8.84 -1.84
CA CYS A 89 -12.96 -7.54 -2.48
C CYS A 89 -11.56 -7.34 -3.09
N ALA A 90 -11.47 -7.31 -4.42
CA ALA A 90 -10.20 -7.27 -5.16
C ALA A 90 -9.29 -6.09 -4.79
N ASN A 91 -9.86 -5.00 -4.24
CA ASN A 91 -9.10 -3.82 -3.81
C ASN A 91 -8.42 -4.01 -2.44
N GLU A 92 -8.88 -4.97 -1.65
CA GLU A 92 -8.32 -5.27 -0.34
C GLU A 92 -7.58 -6.60 -0.32
N SER A 93 -7.81 -7.51 -1.30
CA SER A 93 -7.22 -8.85 -1.47
C SER A 93 -5.70 -8.85 -1.66
N ARG A 94 -4.99 -8.37 -0.64
CA ARG A 94 -3.57 -8.57 -0.38
C ARG A 94 -3.41 -9.89 0.39
N PRO A 95 -2.23 -10.51 0.41
CA PRO A 95 -1.99 -11.70 1.22
C PRO A 95 -2.42 -11.45 2.67
N GLY A 96 -3.39 -12.24 3.18
CA GLY A 96 -3.99 -12.06 4.51
C GLY A 96 -5.42 -11.48 4.54
N VAL A 97 -6.12 -11.37 3.41
CA VAL A 97 -7.56 -11.06 3.41
C VAL A 97 -8.38 -12.28 3.80
N VAL A 98 -9.15 -12.10 4.87
CA VAL A 98 -9.94 -13.17 5.47
C VAL A 98 -11.22 -13.38 4.66
N SER A 99 -11.37 -14.58 4.12
CA SER A 99 -12.54 -15.08 3.38
C SER A 99 -13.65 -15.56 4.31
N GLU A 100 -13.32 -15.90 5.58
CA GLU A 100 -14.30 -16.26 6.60
C GLU A 100 -14.77 -15.01 7.36
N LYS A 101 -16.09 -14.77 7.36
CA LYS A 101 -16.71 -13.70 8.12
C LYS A 101 -16.72 -14.02 9.62
N LEU A 102 -16.20 -13.12 10.45
CA LEU A 102 -16.26 -13.21 11.90
C LEU A 102 -17.51 -12.52 12.46
N THR A 103 -18.01 -13.04 13.59
CA THR A 103 -18.97 -12.31 14.42
C THR A 103 -18.25 -11.26 15.29
N PRO A 104 -18.94 -10.19 15.73
CA PRO A 104 -18.32 -9.16 16.58
C PRO A 104 -17.70 -9.71 17.87
N ASP A 105 -18.33 -10.72 18.49
CA ASP A 105 -17.82 -11.35 19.70
C ASP A 105 -16.54 -12.15 19.45
N GLN A 106 -16.49 -12.91 18.33
CA GLN A 106 -15.28 -13.61 17.91
C GLN A 106 -14.14 -12.66 17.55
N ALA A 107 -14.47 -11.51 16.96
CA ALA A 107 -13.51 -10.45 16.64
C ALA A 107 -12.88 -9.85 17.91
N ALA A 108 -13.69 -9.56 18.94
CA ALA A 108 -13.20 -9.01 20.21
C ALA A 108 -12.30 -10.00 20.97
N GLN A 109 -12.56 -11.30 20.85
CA GLN A 109 -11.74 -12.35 21.45
C GLN A 109 -10.41 -12.61 20.71
N GLY A 110 -10.16 -11.90 19.60
CA GLY A 110 -8.92 -12.03 18.84
C GLY A 110 -8.82 -13.35 18.08
N HIS A 111 -9.95 -13.85 17.57
CA HIS A 111 -9.99 -15.08 16.79
C HIS A 111 -9.31 -14.90 15.42
N CYS A 112 -7.99 -14.98 15.42
CA CYS A 112 -7.16 -14.94 14.22
C CYS A 112 -7.01 -16.37 13.69
N ARG A 113 -8.00 -16.83 12.91
CA ARG A 113 -7.85 -18.08 12.15
C ARG A 113 -6.84 -17.84 11.05
N ARG A 114 -5.69 -18.53 11.14
CA ARG A 114 -4.73 -18.58 10.04
C ARG A 114 -5.44 -19.22 8.84
N GLN A 115 -5.53 -18.47 7.74
CA GLN A 115 -5.79 -19.03 6.43
C GLN A 115 -4.55 -19.78 5.91
#